data_AF-A0A2M7A3H6-F1
#
_entry.id   AF-A0A2M7A3H6-F1
#
_cell.length_a   1.000
_cell.length_b   1.000
_cell.length_c   1.000
_cell.angle_alpha   90.00
_cell.angle_beta   90.00
_cell.angle_gamma   90.00
#
_symmetry.space_group_name_H-M   'P 1'
#
loop_
_entity.id
_entity.type
_entity.pdbx_description
1 polymer ?
#
loop_
_entity_poly.entity_id
_entity_poly.type
_entity_poly.pdbx_seq_one_letter_code
_entity_poly.pdbx_strand_id
1 'polypeptide(L)'
;MFLLIVIGVVSLLSFGVRGRRSPGKPQQVPSASGTGTPAKQEGSRIRLLIDGHEETALDASNLGSFPQSSFTDEERKEPQTGRAVREMLRCLVGKDVLSADTMVVFRSDIRNKRARLTWPEIEAKDATVLICPSGDGTHYKACGNIKGFSSRREWVQWVTSVEVVSKANNKGDRGMEETWR
;
A
#
# COMPACT_ATOMS: atom_id res chain seq x y z
N MET A 1 41.77 8.85 35.54
CA MET A 1 42.87 9.66 34.98
C MET A 1 42.93 9.38 33.48
N PHE A 2 43.34 10.38 32.70
CA PHE A 2 42.94 10.67 31.32
C PHE A 2 43.18 9.60 30.22
N LEU A 3 42.24 9.63 29.28
CA LEU A 3 42.27 9.24 27.86
C LEU A 3 43.56 9.69 27.13
N LEU A 4 44.08 8.89 26.19
CA LEU A 4 44.68 9.41 24.95
C LEU A 4 44.76 8.35 23.84
N ILE A 5 44.03 8.64 22.76
CA ILE A 5 44.04 7.99 21.46
C ILE A 5 45.17 8.62 20.64
N VAL A 6 46.03 7.82 20.00
CA VAL A 6 46.89 8.29 18.91
C VAL A 6 46.69 7.39 17.69
N ILE A 7 46.05 7.98 16.70
CA ILE A 7 45.77 7.43 15.37
C ILE A 7 47.04 7.58 14.52
N GLY A 8 47.59 6.47 14.05
CA GLY A 8 48.65 6.45 13.03
C GLY A 8 48.04 6.31 11.63
N VAL A 9 48.00 7.40 10.86
CA VAL A 9 47.67 7.37 9.43
C VAL A 9 48.97 7.35 8.63
N VAL A 10 49.26 6.20 8.03
CA VAL A 10 50.34 6.02 7.05
C VAL A 10 49.84 6.57 5.71
N SER A 11 50.46 7.66 5.26
CA SER A 11 50.23 8.24 3.93
C SER A 11 51.05 7.48 2.89
N LEU A 12 50.38 6.83 1.94
CA LEU A 12 51.03 6.26 0.75
C LEU A 12 50.81 7.19 -0.44
N LEU A 13 51.91 7.76 -0.92
CA LEU A 13 52.03 8.55 -2.14
C LEU A 13 51.83 7.67 -3.38
N SER A 14 51.10 8.18 -4.38
CA SER A 14 51.21 7.73 -5.76
C SER A 14 51.16 8.95 -6.68
N PHE A 15 52.26 9.13 -7.40
CA PHE A 15 52.53 10.19 -8.37
C PHE A 15 52.41 9.63 -9.79
N GLY A 16 51.98 10.47 -10.74
CA GLY A 16 52.08 10.28 -12.20
C GLY A 16 50.79 9.73 -12.83
N VAL A 17 50.30 10.18 -13.98
CA VAL A 17 50.95 10.78 -15.16
C VAL A 17 49.93 11.68 -15.89
N ARG A 18 50.50 12.67 -16.58
CA ARG A 18 49.89 13.82 -17.25
C ARG A 18 49.47 13.44 -18.69
N GLY A 19 48.20 13.62 -19.04
CA GLY A 19 47.70 13.52 -20.43
C GLY A 19 46.85 14.74 -20.81
N ARG A 20 47.38 15.59 -21.70
CA ARG A 20 46.67 16.74 -22.31
C ARG A 20 45.64 16.27 -23.35
N ARG A 21 44.38 16.71 -23.23
CA ARG A 21 43.48 16.99 -24.37
C ARG A 21 42.68 18.27 -24.08
N SER A 22 42.52 19.09 -25.11
CA SER A 22 41.75 20.35 -25.16
C SER A 22 40.29 20.09 -25.59
N PRO A 23 39.38 21.09 -25.60
CA PRO A 23 38.17 21.07 -24.79
C PRO A 23 36.94 20.52 -25.53
N GLY A 24 36.32 19.49 -24.96
CA GLY A 24 34.88 19.26 -25.13
C GLY A 24 34.15 20.05 -24.07
N LYS A 25 33.09 20.77 -24.45
CA LYS A 25 32.19 21.53 -23.56
C LYS A 25 31.98 20.78 -22.22
N PRO A 26 32.09 21.46 -21.05
CA PRO A 26 31.60 20.88 -19.81
C PRO A 26 30.09 20.70 -19.97
N GLN A 27 29.67 19.44 -20.10
CA GLN A 27 28.29 19.05 -19.89
C GLN A 27 28.04 19.28 -18.40
N GLN A 28 27.47 20.43 -18.13
CA GLN A 28 26.90 20.84 -16.86
C GLN A 28 26.05 19.68 -16.35
N VAL A 29 26.57 18.95 -15.36
CA VAL A 29 25.75 18.07 -14.52
C VAL A 29 24.70 18.98 -13.89
N PRO A 30 23.40 18.76 -14.11
CA PRO A 30 22.42 19.49 -13.33
C PRO A 30 22.53 19.00 -11.89
N SER A 31 23.15 19.81 -11.04
CA SER A 31 22.83 19.88 -9.62
C SER A 31 21.36 20.26 -9.50
N ALA A 32 20.47 19.28 -9.56
CA ALA A 32 19.12 19.46 -9.09
C ALA A 32 19.10 19.16 -7.59
N SER A 33 19.25 20.21 -6.79
CA SER A 33 18.58 20.29 -5.51
C SER A 33 17.09 20.09 -5.77
N GLY A 34 16.64 18.84 -5.68
CA GLY A 34 15.23 18.50 -5.78
C GLY A 34 14.52 18.96 -4.53
N THR A 35 14.17 20.24 -4.45
CA THR A 35 12.95 20.67 -3.75
C THR A 35 11.79 20.09 -4.55
N GLY A 36 11.61 18.78 -4.45
CA GLY A 36 10.41 18.13 -4.91
C GLY A 36 9.29 18.63 -4.02
N THR A 37 8.59 19.67 -4.44
CA THR A 37 7.17 19.80 -4.10
C THR A 37 6.59 18.39 -4.25
N PRO A 38 5.99 17.78 -3.21
CA PRO A 38 5.39 16.47 -3.38
C PRO A 38 4.43 16.61 -4.54
N ALA A 39 4.72 15.92 -5.64
CA ALA A 39 3.87 15.91 -6.80
C ALA A 39 2.48 15.57 -6.26
N LYS A 40 1.57 16.53 -6.43
CA LYS A 40 0.15 16.42 -6.09
C LYS A 40 -0.28 15.02 -6.54
N GLN A 41 -0.62 14.15 -5.59
CA GLN A 41 -1.02 12.75 -5.83
C GLN A 41 -2.37 12.74 -6.57
N GLU A 42 -2.37 13.12 -7.85
CA GLU A 42 -3.46 12.86 -8.78
C GLU A 42 -3.27 11.44 -9.32
N GLY A 43 -3.74 10.46 -8.55
CA GLY A 43 -3.65 9.05 -8.91
C GLY A 43 -3.48 8.22 -7.64
N SER A 44 -4.43 7.44 -7.16
CA SER A 44 -5.60 6.85 -7.79
C SER A 44 -6.75 6.91 -6.77
N ARG A 45 -7.85 7.59 -7.10
CA ARG A 45 -9.07 7.59 -6.28
C ARG A 45 -9.59 6.16 -6.15
N ILE A 46 -9.69 5.66 -4.92
CA ILE A 46 -10.36 4.39 -4.62
C ILE A 46 -11.81 4.71 -4.22
N ARG A 47 -12.81 4.08 -4.81
CA ARG A 47 -14.20 4.25 -4.36
C ARG A 47 -14.47 3.37 -3.14
N LEU A 48 -15.01 3.92 -2.06
CA LEU A 48 -15.61 3.14 -0.98
C LEU A 48 -17.09 2.95 -1.33
N LEU A 49 -17.49 1.69 -1.51
CA LEU A 49 -18.88 1.34 -1.75
C LEU A 49 -19.47 0.63 -0.53
N ILE A 50 -20.73 0.89 -0.22
CA ILE A 50 -21.54 0.10 0.68
C ILE A 50 -22.69 -0.47 -0.14
N ASP A 51 -22.79 -1.80 -0.20
CA ASP A 51 -23.87 -2.51 -0.89
C ASP A 51 -24.06 -2.08 -2.36
N GLY A 52 -22.95 -1.76 -3.04
CA GLY A 52 -22.94 -1.33 -4.44
C GLY A 52 -23.13 0.19 -4.65
N HIS A 53 -23.40 0.95 -3.58
CA HIS A 53 -23.53 2.41 -3.63
C HIS A 53 -22.23 3.08 -3.21
N GLU A 54 -21.73 4.05 -3.98
CA GLU A 54 -20.54 4.82 -3.62
C GLU A 54 -20.87 5.81 -2.49
N GLU A 55 -20.23 5.63 -1.33
CA GLU A 55 -20.38 6.51 -0.17
C GLU A 55 -19.37 7.64 -0.18
N THR A 56 -18.12 7.31 -0.50
CA THR A 56 -17.04 8.28 -0.54
C THR A 56 -15.88 7.82 -1.42
N ALA A 57 -15.08 8.79 -1.80
CA ALA A 57 -13.81 8.58 -2.48
C ALA A 57 -12.70 8.50 -1.42
N LEU A 58 -11.81 7.53 -1.52
CA LEU A 58 -10.55 7.49 -0.78
C LEU A 58 -9.43 8.05 -1.66
N ASP A 59 -8.92 9.20 -1.30
CA ASP A 59 -7.83 9.90 -1.97
C ASP A 59 -6.66 10.11 -1.00
N ALA A 60 -5.57 10.72 -1.49
CA ALA A 60 -4.38 10.94 -0.68
C ALA A 60 -4.67 11.74 0.61
N SER A 61 -5.59 12.71 0.55
CA SER A 61 -5.91 13.60 1.68
C SER A 61 -6.66 12.85 2.77
N ASN A 62 -7.72 12.10 2.42
CA ASN A 62 -8.46 11.36 3.43
C ASN A 62 -7.75 10.10 3.90
N LEU A 63 -7.03 9.38 3.03
CA LEU A 63 -6.20 8.26 3.43
C LEU A 63 -5.14 8.72 4.43
N GLY A 64 -4.62 9.93 4.26
CA GLY A 64 -3.69 10.60 5.17
C GLY A 64 -4.16 10.67 6.63
N SER A 65 -5.47 10.78 6.87
CA SER A 65 -6.04 10.90 8.23
C SER A 65 -6.10 9.59 9.02
N PHE A 66 -5.99 8.44 8.35
CA PHE A 66 -6.06 7.14 9.03
C PHE A 66 -4.69 6.71 9.57
N PRO A 67 -4.67 5.97 10.69
CA PRO A 67 -3.42 5.47 11.26
C PRO A 67 -2.65 4.61 10.26
N GLN A 68 -1.34 4.84 10.20
CA GLN A 68 -0.44 4.03 9.43
C GLN A 68 -0.12 2.74 10.19
N SER A 69 -0.07 1.63 9.47
CA SER A 69 0.36 0.33 10.01
C SER A 69 1.34 -0.32 9.02
N SER A 70 2.06 -1.33 9.49
CA SER A 70 3.06 -2.02 8.70
C SER A 70 3.13 -3.51 9.06
N PHE A 71 3.42 -4.36 8.08
CA PHE A 71 3.80 -5.76 8.29
C PHE A 71 4.96 -6.11 7.36
N THR A 72 5.69 -7.19 7.65
CA THR A 72 6.79 -7.65 6.79
C THR A 72 6.26 -8.66 5.78
N ASP A 73 6.49 -8.39 4.50
CA ASP A 73 6.25 -9.34 3.42
C ASP A 73 7.15 -10.56 3.56
N GLU A 74 6.56 -11.75 3.64
CA GLU A 74 7.33 -12.98 3.79
C GLU A 74 8.14 -13.35 2.54
N GLU A 75 7.69 -12.96 1.35
CA GLU A 75 8.33 -13.32 0.07
C GLU A 75 9.59 -12.47 -0.17
N ARG A 76 9.49 -11.15 0.01
CA ARG A 76 10.63 -10.25 -0.22
C ARG A 76 11.36 -9.78 1.03
N LYS A 77 10.85 -10.10 2.22
CA LYS A 77 11.37 -9.58 3.50
C LYS A 77 11.37 -8.04 3.56
N GLU A 78 10.46 -7.42 2.82
CA GLU A 78 10.30 -5.96 2.75
C GLU A 78 9.10 -5.51 3.59
N PRO A 79 9.19 -4.41 4.35
CA PRO A 79 8.03 -3.86 5.04
C PRO A 79 6.99 -3.35 4.04
N GLN A 80 5.74 -3.71 4.26
CA GLN A 80 4.57 -3.13 3.61
C GLN A 80 3.94 -2.13 4.57
N THR A 81 3.86 -0.87 4.14
CA THR A 81 3.40 0.23 5.00
C THR A 81 2.26 0.99 4.33
N GLY A 82 1.17 1.21 5.06
CA GLY A 82 -0.04 1.81 4.50
C GLY A 82 -1.11 2.08 5.56
N ARG A 83 -2.34 2.36 5.09
CA ARG A 83 -3.48 2.68 5.96
C ARG A 83 -4.21 1.41 6.37
N ALA A 84 -4.41 1.24 7.68
CA ALA A 84 -5.09 0.06 8.21
C ALA A 84 -6.57 0.04 7.80
N VAL A 85 -6.98 -0.97 7.04
CA VAL A 85 -8.36 -1.09 6.54
C VAL A 85 -9.34 -1.23 7.69
N ARG A 86 -9.00 -1.96 8.75
CA ARG A 86 -9.86 -2.13 9.93
C ARG A 86 -10.26 -0.79 10.54
N GLU A 87 -9.29 0.08 10.80
CA GLU A 87 -9.55 1.39 11.43
C GLU A 87 -10.27 2.33 10.46
N MET A 88 -9.90 2.29 9.17
CA MET A 88 -10.57 3.06 8.13
C MET A 88 -12.06 2.69 8.03
N LEU A 89 -12.40 1.41 7.95
CA LEU A 89 -13.78 0.96 7.86
C LEU A 89 -14.56 1.25 9.14
N ARG A 90 -13.98 1.06 10.33
CA ARG A 90 -14.63 1.43 11.60
C ARG A 90 -14.97 2.92 11.71
N CYS A 91 -14.19 3.78 11.04
CA CYS A 91 -14.40 5.21 11.05
C CYS A 91 -15.42 5.66 9.99
N LEU A 92 -15.42 5.01 8.81
CA LEU A 92 -16.23 5.42 7.66
C LEU A 92 -17.57 4.69 7.56
N VAL A 93 -17.67 3.51 8.16
CA VAL A 93 -18.82 2.61 8.05
C VAL A 93 -19.45 2.41 9.42
N GLY A 94 -20.77 2.47 9.48
CA GLY A 94 -21.53 2.24 10.70
C GLY A 94 -21.27 0.86 11.30
N LYS A 95 -21.25 0.77 12.64
CA LYS A 95 -21.01 -0.49 13.37
C LYS A 95 -22.09 -1.55 13.11
N ASP A 96 -23.30 -1.10 12.78
CA ASP A 96 -24.44 -1.91 12.39
C ASP A 96 -24.24 -2.61 11.04
N VAL A 97 -23.48 -1.98 10.13
CA VAL A 97 -23.13 -2.57 8.83
C VAL A 97 -21.98 -3.58 8.98
N LEU A 98 -20.97 -3.29 9.80
CA LEU A 98 -19.81 -4.15 10.06
C LEU A 98 -20.13 -5.29 11.05
N SER A 99 -20.89 -6.26 10.57
CA SER A 99 -21.25 -7.49 11.30
C SER A 99 -20.39 -8.70 10.89
N ALA A 100 -20.51 -9.82 11.60
CA ALA A 100 -19.79 -11.06 11.29
C ALA A 100 -20.11 -11.65 9.89
N ASP A 101 -21.26 -11.30 9.31
CA ASP A 101 -21.69 -11.75 7.99
C ASP A 101 -21.25 -10.80 6.85
N THR A 102 -20.52 -9.74 7.19
CA THR A 102 -20.09 -8.70 6.25
C THR A 102 -18.88 -9.16 5.46
N MET A 103 -18.90 -8.88 4.16
CA MET A 103 -17.78 -9.14 3.26
C MET A 103 -17.20 -7.83 2.75
N VAL A 104 -15.87 -7.73 2.74
CA VAL A 104 -15.13 -6.61 2.18
C VAL A 104 -14.44 -7.10 0.90
N VAL A 105 -14.73 -6.43 -0.21
CA VAL A 105 -14.23 -6.78 -1.53
C VAL A 105 -13.29 -5.68 -2.02
N PHE A 106 -12.03 -6.03 -2.22
CA PHE A 106 -11.05 -5.18 -2.89
C PHE A 106 -11.09 -5.50 -4.38
N ARG A 107 -11.25 -4.49 -5.24
CA ARG A 107 -11.31 -4.68 -6.69
C ARG A 107 -10.31 -3.78 -7.41
N SER A 108 -9.75 -4.31 -8.49
CA SER A 108 -9.06 -3.56 -9.52
C SER A 108 -9.76 -3.81 -10.85
N ASP A 109 -10.42 -2.79 -11.38
CA ASP A 109 -11.09 -2.86 -12.68
C ASP A 109 -10.05 -3.00 -13.81
N ILE A 110 -8.88 -2.37 -13.64
CA ILE A 110 -7.79 -2.36 -14.64
C ILE A 110 -7.10 -3.73 -14.72
N ARG A 111 -6.90 -4.40 -13.57
CA ARG A 111 -6.25 -5.71 -13.52
C ARG A 111 -7.22 -6.89 -13.59
N ASN A 112 -8.53 -6.61 -13.62
CA ASN A 112 -9.60 -7.60 -13.45
C ASN A 112 -9.33 -8.56 -12.26
N LYS A 113 -8.90 -7.99 -11.14
CA LYS A 113 -8.50 -8.74 -9.94
C LYS A 113 -9.34 -8.32 -8.76
N ARG A 114 -9.71 -9.30 -7.93
CA ARG A 114 -10.45 -9.07 -6.70
C ARG A 114 -9.95 -9.96 -5.58
N ALA A 115 -10.08 -9.46 -4.35
CA ALA A 115 -9.95 -10.24 -3.13
C ALA A 115 -11.18 -10.01 -2.27
N ARG A 116 -11.63 -11.06 -1.60
CA ARG A 116 -12.80 -11.04 -0.72
C ARG A 116 -12.33 -11.50 0.65
N LEU A 117 -12.57 -10.66 1.65
CA LEU A 117 -12.27 -10.96 3.05
C LEU A 117 -13.53 -10.72 3.85
N THR A 118 -13.78 -11.56 4.84
CA THR A 118 -14.85 -11.34 5.80
C THR A 118 -14.44 -10.26 6.80
N TRP A 119 -15.41 -9.55 7.37
CA TRP A 119 -15.13 -8.57 8.42
C TRP A 119 -14.43 -9.20 9.64
N PRO A 120 -14.80 -10.39 10.15
CA PRO A 120 -14.06 -11.07 11.21
C PRO A 120 -12.59 -11.32 10.89
N GLU A 121 -12.25 -11.68 9.65
CA GLU A 121 -10.85 -11.84 9.22
C GLU A 121 -10.09 -10.51 9.27
N ILE A 122 -10.70 -9.41 8.85
CA ILE A 122 -10.09 -8.07 8.88
C ILE A 122 -9.98 -7.53 10.31
N GLU A 123 -10.97 -7.82 11.16
CA GLU A 123 -11.06 -7.29 12.52
C GLU A 123 -10.12 -8.01 13.50
N ALA A 124 -9.72 -9.24 13.19
CA ALA A 124 -8.85 -10.06 14.02
C ALA A 124 -7.58 -9.29 14.48
N LYS A 125 -7.14 -9.56 15.71
CA LYS A 125 -6.10 -8.77 16.38
C LYS A 125 -4.74 -8.89 15.69
N ASP A 126 -4.43 -10.08 15.17
CA ASP A 126 -3.22 -10.46 14.46
C ASP A 126 -3.29 -10.18 12.95
N ALA A 127 -4.48 -9.93 12.42
CA ALA A 127 -4.70 -9.54 11.05
C ALA A 127 -4.33 -8.07 10.80
N THR A 128 -3.56 -7.87 9.73
CA THR A 128 -3.19 -6.57 9.19
C THR A 128 -3.55 -6.56 7.71
N VAL A 129 -4.52 -5.74 7.35
CA VAL A 129 -4.88 -5.44 5.96
C VAL A 129 -4.69 -3.95 5.73
N LEU A 130 -3.96 -3.61 4.68
CA LEU A 130 -3.53 -2.26 4.38
C LEU A 130 -3.97 -1.83 2.98
N ILE A 131 -4.32 -0.55 2.85
CA ILE A 131 -4.22 0.18 1.59
C ILE A 131 -2.85 0.85 1.56
N CYS A 132 -1.96 0.33 0.75
CA CYS A 132 -0.58 0.80 0.63
C CYS A 132 -0.39 1.55 -0.68
N PRO A 133 0.38 2.66 -0.71
CA PRO A 133 0.91 3.15 -1.97
C PRO A 133 1.80 2.07 -2.61
N SER A 134 1.79 2.02 -3.93
CA SER A 134 2.75 1.24 -4.71
C SER A 134 4.16 1.81 -4.57
N GLY A 135 5.18 1.03 -4.96
CA GLY A 135 6.59 1.45 -4.84
C GLY A 135 6.93 2.68 -5.68
N ASP A 136 6.18 2.94 -6.76
CA ASP A 136 6.28 4.14 -7.59
C ASP A 136 5.35 5.27 -7.15
N GLY A 137 4.48 5.03 -6.15
CA GLY A 137 3.56 6.02 -5.58
C GLY A 137 2.41 6.45 -6.49
N THR A 138 2.22 5.82 -7.65
CA THR A 138 1.24 6.21 -8.67
C THR A 138 -0.15 5.59 -8.47
N HIS A 139 -0.24 4.54 -7.66
CA HIS A 139 -1.46 3.81 -7.40
C HIS A 139 -1.45 3.19 -6.01
N TYR A 140 -2.61 2.68 -5.59
CA TYR A 140 -2.74 1.92 -4.36
C TYR A 140 -2.85 0.42 -4.61
N LYS A 141 -2.41 -0.34 -3.61
CA LYS A 141 -2.60 -1.80 -3.52
C LYS A 141 -3.26 -2.15 -2.20
N ALA A 142 -4.10 -3.17 -2.21
CA ALA A 142 -4.58 -3.84 -1.01
C ALA A 142 -3.69 -5.05 -0.76
N CYS A 143 -3.10 -5.10 0.44
CA CYS A 143 -2.24 -6.21 0.87
C CYS A 143 -2.47 -6.50 2.35
N GLY A 144 -2.22 -7.73 2.77
CA GLY A 144 -2.30 -8.10 4.17
C GLY A 144 -1.45 -9.31 4.53
N ASN A 145 -1.59 -9.76 5.77
CA ASN A 145 -0.92 -10.93 6.35
C ASN A 145 -1.94 -11.97 6.86
N ILE A 146 -3.07 -12.12 6.17
CA ILE A 146 -4.12 -13.10 6.52
C ILE A 146 -4.01 -14.31 5.60
N LYS A 147 -4.40 -15.49 6.09
CA LYS A 147 -4.49 -16.71 5.26
C LYS A 147 -5.32 -16.44 4.00
N GLY A 148 -4.78 -16.77 2.82
CA GLY A 148 -5.44 -16.52 1.53
C GLY A 148 -5.33 -15.09 1.01
N PHE A 149 -4.68 -14.19 1.77
CA PHE A 149 -4.37 -12.82 1.37
C PHE A 149 -3.02 -12.34 1.94
N SER A 150 -2.06 -13.26 2.08
CA SER A 150 -0.75 -13.01 2.68
C SER A 150 0.38 -12.94 1.65
N SER A 151 0.13 -13.37 0.41
CA SER A 151 1.12 -13.39 -0.66
C SER A 151 0.91 -12.29 -1.69
N ARG A 152 2.00 -11.89 -2.37
CA ARG A 152 1.94 -10.90 -3.48
C ARG A 152 0.99 -11.32 -4.61
N ARG A 153 0.84 -12.63 -4.82
CA ARG A 153 -0.08 -13.19 -5.82
C ARG A 153 -1.54 -13.05 -5.44
N GLU A 154 -1.87 -12.90 -4.16
CA GLU A 154 -3.23 -12.70 -3.68
C GLU A 154 -3.58 -11.21 -3.59
N TRP A 155 -2.60 -10.36 -3.26
CA TRP A 155 -2.78 -8.90 -3.13
C TRP A 155 -3.36 -8.24 -4.39
N VAL A 156 -4.23 -7.26 -4.20
CA VAL A 156 -4.85 -6.52 -5.30
C VAL A 156 -4.03 -5.27 -5.58
N GLN A 157 -3.30 -5.26 -6.69
CA GLN A 157 -2.63 -4.05 -7.20
C GLN A 157 -3.62 -3.19 -7.97
N TRP A 158 -3.39 -1.88 -8.05
CA TRP A 158 -4.26 -0.93 -8.75
C TRP A 158 -5.70 -0.97 -8.24
N VAL A 159 -5.87 -0.91 -6.92
CA VAL A 159 -7.20 -0.93 -6.30
C VAL A 159 -7.99 0.27 -6.80
N THR A 160 -9.15 0.01 -7.38
CA THR A 160 -10.11 1.01 -7.85
C THR A 160 -11.30 1.13 -6.91
N SER A 161 -11.62 0.07 -6.16
CA SER A 161 -12.66 0.12 -5.13
C SER A 161 -12.44 -0.81 -3.95
N VAL A 162 -13.00 -0.39 -2.82
CA VAL A 162 -13.25 -1.20 -1.63
C VAL A 162 -14.76 -1.22 -1.42
N GLU A 163 -15.37 -2.39 -1.45
CA GLU A 163 -16.81 -2.57 -1.34
C GLU A 163 -17.14 -3.34 -0.06
N VAL A 164 -18.03 -2.80 0.76
CA VAL A 164 -18.59 -3.44 1.95
C VAL A 164 -19.96 -4.00 1.57
N VAL A 165 -20.06 -5.33 1.57
CA VAL A 165 -21.30 -6.06 1.29
C VAL A 165 -21.88 -6.50 2.63
N SER A 166 -22.99 -5.87 3.03
CA SER A 166 -23.68 -6.17 4.27
C SER A 166 -24.42 -7.50 4.20
N LYS A 167 -24.80 -8.04 5.36
CA LYS A 167 -25.56 -9.28 5.49
C LYS A 167 -26.82 -9.31 4.62
N ALA A 168 -27.55 -8.19 4.54
CA ALA A 168 -28.83 -8.09 3.83
C ALA A 168 -28.65 -8.37 2.34
N ASN A 169 -27.59 -7.83 1.74
CA ASN A 169 -27.27 -8.06 0.33
C ASN A 169 -26.42 -9.32 0.09
N ASN A 170 -25.69 -9.81 1.09
CA ASN A 170 -24.94 -11.07 1.00
C ASN A 170 -25.86 -12.31 0.85
N LYS A 171 -27.17 -12.18 1.13
CA LYS A 171 -28.15 -13.26 0.96
C LYS A 171 -28.58 -13.46 -0.51
N GLY A 172 -28.38 -12.47 -1.38
CA GLY A 172 -28.78 -12.52 -2.79
C GLY A 172 -27.99 -13.51 -3.66
N ASP A 173 -26.74 -13.83 -3.27
CA ASP A 173 -25.86 -14.72 -4.06
C ASP A 173 -25.93 -16.19 -3.61
N ARG A 174 -26.64 -16.49 -2.51
CA ARG A 174 -26.84 -17.86 -1.99
C ARG A 174 -28.12 -18.54 -2.51
N GLY A 175 -28.81 -17.94 -3.49
CA GLY A 175 -30.06 -18.44 -4.06
C GLY A 175 -29.93 -19.27 -5.34
N MET A 176 -28.72 -19.53 -5.85
CA MET A 176 -28.50 -20.25 -7.13
C MET A 176 -27.66 -21.54 -6.98
N GLU A 177 -27.75 -22.24 -5.85
CA GLU A 177 -27.10 -23.55 -5.67
C GLU A 177 -28.08 -24.70 -5.35
N GLU A 178 -29.36 -24.56 -5.71
CA GLU A 178 -30.31 -25.66 -5.74
C GLU A 178 -31.07 -25.66 -7.07
N THR A 179 -30.57 -26.36 -8.08
CA THR A 179 -31.36 -27.07 -9.12
C THR A 179 -30.43 -27.68 -10.18
N TRP A 180 -29.74 -28.77 -9.81
CA TRP A 180 -29.46 -29.84 -10.77
C TRP A 180 -29.65 -31.17 -10.03
N ARG A 181 -30.83 -31.76 -10.19
CA ARG A 181 -31.08 -33.19 -10.03
C ARG A 181 -31.01 -33.83 -11.41
#